data_AF-A0A524P4G6-F1
#
_entry.id   AF-A0A524P4G6-F1
#
_cell.length_a   1.000
_cell.length_b   1.000
_cell.length_c   1.000
_cell.angle_alpha   90.00
_cell.angle_beta   90.00
_cell.angle_gamma   90.00
#
_symmetry.space_group_name_H-M   'P 1'
#
loop_
_entity.id
_entity.type
_entity.pdbx_description
1 polymer ?
#
loop_
_entity_poly.entity_id
_entity_poly.type
_entity_poly.pdbx_seq_one_letter_code
_entity_poly.pdbx_strand_id
1 'polypeptide(L)'
;MHSYEDTSELSLTVGLLVANHQITKLVGEALGTPGQQSDLLFYNRLDLKLQCVFTAIAPIGYPDKIKSLIQACAETRLHVMCIDCETGITPEVGEIMVLMDLFAQHYQTQYLAVIGGITSSNEWRKAEILS
;
A
#
# COMPACT_ATOMS: atom_id res chain seq x y z
N MET A 1 27.49 -0.69 34.96
CA MET A 1 26.33 0.08 34.45
C MET A 1 26.14 -0.36 33.01
N HIS A 2 25.36 -1.43 32.79
CA HIS A 2 25.06 -1.93 31.45
C HIS A 2 23.97 -1.04 30.86
N SER A 3 24.33 -0.23 29.86
CA SER A 3 23.35 0.42 28.99
C SER A 3 22.64 -0.68 28.20
N TYR A 4 21.37 -0.91 28.49
CA TYR A 4 20.49 -1.61 27.57
C TYR A 4 20.35 -0.70 26.35
N GLU A 5 21.00 -1.06 25.23
CA GLU A 5 20.57 -0.56 23.94
C GLU A 5 19.16 -1.09 23.72
N ASP A 6 18.19 -0.17 23.70
CA ASP A 6 16.81 -0.47 23.40
C ASP A 6 16.73 -0.83 21.91
N THR A 7 17.05 -2.08 21.57
CA THR A 7 16.79 -2.65 20.25
C THR A 7 15.28 -2.88 20.13
N SER A 8 14.51 -1.79 20.08
CA SER A 8 13.11 -1.88 19.72
C SER A 8 13.05 -2.38 18.27
N GLU A 9 12.48 -3.56 18.04
CA GLU A 9 12.19 -4.01 16.67
C GLU A 9 11.39 -2.91 15.96
N LEU A 10 11.90 -2.43 14.83
CA LEU A 10 11.22 -1.40 14.05
C LEU A 10 9.98 -2.02 13.41
N SER A 11 8.80 -1.46 13.63
CA SER A 11 7.57 -1.90 12.98
C SER A 11 7.11 -0.88 11.95
N LEU A 12 6.82 -1.33 10.73
CA LEU A 12 6.30 -0.51 9.64
C LEU A 12 4.94 -1.02 9.19
N THR A 13 3.91 -0.18 9.35
CA THR A 13 2.56 -0.44 8.83
C THR A 13 2.32 0.34 7.53
N VAL A 14 1.93 -0.39 6.48
CA VAL A 14 1.74 0.13 5.12
C VAL A 14 0.31 -0.13 4.66
N GLY A 15 -0.43 0.91 4.30
CA GLY A 15 -1.77 0.78 3.72
C GLY A 15 -1.66 0.49 2.23
N LEU A 16 -2.22 -0.64 1.77
CA LEU A 16 -2.33 -0.97 0.36
C LEU A 16 -3.68 -0.48 -0.18
N LEU A 17 -3.71 0.78 -0.61
CA LEU A 17 -4.90 1.49 -1.04
C LEU A 17 -5.00 1.43 -2.55
N VAL A 18 -5.39 0.26 -3.07
CA VAL A 18 -5.41 -0.01 -4.51
C VAL A 18 -6.83 -0.40 -4.92
N ALA A 19 -7.37 0.28 -5.93
CA ALA A 19 -8.72 0.01 -6.44
C ALA A 19 -8.82 -1.37 -7.14
N ASN A 20 -7.74 -1.80 -7.82
CA ASN A 20 -7.68 -3.12 -8.46
C ASN A 20 -7.27 -4.21 -7.45
N HIS A 21 -8.23 -5.03 -7.03
CA HIS A 21 -8.01 -6.13 -6.07
C HIS A 21 -6.93 -7.13 -6.48
N GLN A 22 -6.77 -7.39 -7.78
CA GLN A 22 -5.74 -8.32 -8.26
C GLN A 22 -4.34 -7.74 -8.03
N ILE A 23 -4.17 -6.44 -8.29
CA ILE A 23 -2.93 -5.73 -7.97
C ILE A 23 -2.71 -5.66 -6.46
N THR A 24 -3.75 -5.36 -5.68
CA THR A 24 -3.68 -5.37 -4.21
C THR A 24 -3.12 -6.68 -3.69
N LYS A 25 -3.65 -7.80 -4.20
CA LYS A 25 -3.20 -9.14 -3.82
C LYS A 25 -1.74 -9.37 -4.20
N LEU A 26 -1.35 -9.07 -5.43
CA LEU A 26 0.02 -9.23 -5.92
C LEU A 26 1.03 -8.42 -5.08
N VAL A 27 0.72 -7.16 -4.79
CA VAL A 27 1.57 -6.30 -3.95
C VAL A 27 1.62 -6.82 -2.51
N GLY A 28 0.49 -7.23 -1.95
CA GLY A 28 0.41 -7.81 -0.61
C GLY A 28 1.28 -9.06 -0.47
N GLU A 29 1.17 -10.00 -1.40
CA GLU A 29 1.95 -11.24 -1.41
C GLU A 29 3.45 -10.99 -1.61
N ALA A 30 3.83 -9.91 -2.31
CA ALA A 30 5.22 -9.49 -2.43
C ALA A 30 5.78 -8.88 -1.13
N LEU A 31 4.92 -8.27 -0.32
CA LEU A 31 5.29 -7.64 0.95
C LEU A 31 5.26 -8.61 2.13
N GLY A 32 4.47 -9.68 2.09
CA GLY A 32 4.46 -10.68 3.13
C GLY A 32 3.43 -11.80 2.96
N THR A 33 3.35 -12.64 3.98
CA THR A 33 2.40 -13.76 4.01
C THR A 33 1.02 -13.26 4.46
N PRO A 34 -0.07 -13.64 3.79
CA PRO A 34 -1.42 -13.28 4.21
C PRO A 34 -1.74 -13.88 5.60
N GLY A 35 -2.28 -13.05 6.47
CA GLY A 35 -2.63 -13.37 7.84
C GLY A 35 -4.13 -13.25 8.09
N GLN A 36 -4.50 -12.62 9.21
CA GLN A 36 -5.89 -12.44 9.61
C GLN A 36 -6.70 -11.72 8.53
N GLN A 37 -7.92 -12.19 8.32
CA GLN A 37 -8.86 -11.66 7.33
C GLN A 37 -10.16 -11.27 8.02
N SER A 38 -10.55 -9.99 7.92
CA SER A 38 -11.87 -9.47 8.35
C SER A 38 -12.37 -8.40 7.37
N ASP A 39 -12.67 -7.17 7.82
CA ASP A 39 -12.83 -6.00 6.95
C ASP A 39 -11.47 -5.58 6.33
N LEU A 40 -10.35 -6.03 6.94
CA LEU A 40 -8.97 -5.80 6.51
C LEU A 40 -8.25 -7.13 6.26
N LEU A 41 -7.27 -7.11 5.34
CA LEU A 41 -6.32 -8.20 5.11
C LEU A 41 -4.92 -7.74 5.48
N PHE A 42 -4.24 -8.52 6.32
CA PHE A 42 -2.89 -8.24 6.78
C PHE A 42 -1.88 -9.12 6.05
N TYR A 43 -0.80 -8.54 5.56
CA TYR A 43 0.35 -9.22 4.97
C TYR A 43 1.57 -8.92 5.82
N ASN A 44 2.15 -9.94 6.45
CA ASN A 44 3.21 -9.76 7.44
C ASN A 44 4.53 -10.38 6.96
N ARG A 45 5.64 -9.68 7.20
CA ARG A 45 7.00 -10.19 6.93
C ARG A 45 7.99 -9.63 7.94
N LEU A 46 8.81 -10.50 8.50
CA LEU A 46 10.02 -10.10 9.22
C LEU A 46 11.15 -9.88 8.20
N ASP A 47 11.65 -8.66 8.09
CA ASP A 47 12.80 -8.33 7.26
C ASP A 47 14.07 -8.31 8.10
N LEU A 48 14.83 -9.42 8.05
CA LEU A 48 16.05 -9.59 8.85
C LEU A 48 17.17 -8.61 8.44
N LYS A 49 17.16 -8.09 7.22
CA LYS A 49 18.19 -7.15 6.75
C LYS A 49 17.96 -5.75 7.30
N LEU A 50 16.70 -5.34 7.36
CA LEU A 50 16.28 -4.04 7.90
C LEU A 50 15.95 -4.10 9.39
N GLN A 51 16.01 -5.29 10.01
CA GLN A 51 15.61 -5.54 11.40
C GLN A 51 14.22 -4.96 11.72
N CYS A 52 13.27 -5.16 10.80
CA CYS A 52 11.95 -4.58 10.92
C CYS A 52 10.83 -5.55 10.56
N VAL A 53 9.70 -5.40 11.25
CA VAL A 53 8.45 -6.11 10.94
C VAL A 53 7.65 -5.24 9.98
N PHE A 54 7.42 -5.74 8.77
CA PHE A 54 6.52 -5.13 7.80
C PHE A 54 5.12 -5.73 7.94
N THR A 55 4.13 -4.85 8.06
CA THR A 55 2.71 -5.21 8.03
C THR A 55 2.01 -4.36 6.98
N ALA A 56 1.72 -4.96 5.83
CA ALA A 56 0.87 -4.36 4.82
C ALA A 56 -0.61 -4.65 5.11
N ILE A 57 -1.47 -3.65 4.98
CA ILE A 57 -2.90 -3.71 5.34
C ILE A 57 -3.71 -3.30 4.13
N ALA A 58 -4.54 -4.20 3.62
CA ALA A 58 -5.42 -3.96 2.48
C ALA A 58 -6.90 -3.91 2.91
N PRO A 59 -7.69 -2.95 2.42
CA PRO A 59 -9.13 -2.90 2.66
C PRO A 59 -9.86 -3.89 1.76
N ILE A 60 -10.50 -4.92 2.34
CA ILE A 60 -11.17 -5.97 1.55
C ILE A 60 -12.55 -5.52 1.09
N GLY A 61 -13.23 -4.72 1.90
CA GLY A 61 -14.61 -4.32 1.65
C GLY A 61 -14.78 -3.15 0.69
N TYR A 62 -13.70 -2.49 0.28
CA TYR A 62 -13.72 -1.34 -0.64
C TYR A 62 -13.68 -1.85 -2.09
N PRO A 63 -14.46 -1.29 -3.05
CA PRO A 63 -15.20 -0.02 -2.97
C PRO A 63 -16.59 -0.08 -2.31
N ASP A 64 -17.18 -1.26 -2.13
CA ASP A 64 -18.55 -1.40 -1.61
C ASP A 64 -18.76 -0.78 -0.22
N LYS A 65 -17.71 -0.78 0.61
CA LYS A 65 -17.71 -0.33 2.00
C LYS A 65 -16.52 0.59 2.26
N ILE A 66 -16.78 1.90 2.18
CA ILE A 66 -15.81 2.96 2.52
C ILE A 66 -15.19 2.80 3.91
N LYS A 67 -15.92 2.20 4.86
CA LYS A 67 -15.43 1.91 6.21
C LYS A 67 -14.10 1.14 6.20
N SER A 68 -13.96 0.13 5.35
CA SER A 68 -12.74 -0.69 5.30
C SER A 68 -11.53 0.13 4.83
N LEU A 69 -11.72 1.05 3.87
CA LEU A 69 -10.69 1.96 3.41
C LEU A 69 -10.24 2.92 4.53
N ILE A 70 -11.20 3.54 5.23
CA ILE A 70 -10.90 4.43 6.36
C ILE A 70 -10.14 3.68 7.47
N GLN A 71 -10.55 2.44 7.78
CA GLN A 71 -9.84 1.62 8.76
C GLN A 71 -8.41 1.32 8.32
N ALA A 72 -8.18 0.97 7.04
CA ALA A 72 -6.82 0.75 6.54
C ALA A 72 -5.95 2.01 6.68
N CYS A 73 -6.49 3.18 6.38
CA CYS A 73 -5.78 4.45 6.56
C CYS A 73 -5.46 4.75 8.03
N ALA A 74 -6.39 4.48 8.95
CA ALA A 74 -6.22 4.72 10.38
C ALA A 74 -5.16 3.82 11.05
N GLU A 75 -5.00 2.59 10.56
CA GLU A 75 -4.03 1.62 11.10
C GLU A 75 -2.62 1.76 10.50
N THR A 76 -2.44 2.63 9.50
CA THR A 76 -1.19 2.69 8.71
C THR A 76 -0.58 4.08 8.67
N ARG A 77 0.76 4.14 8.63
CA ARG A 77 1.52 5.40 8.59
C ARG A 77 2.04 5.76 7.20
N LEU A 78 2.23 4.76 6.35
CA LEU A 78 2.58 4.91 4.95
C LEU A 78 1.43 4.38 4.10
N HIS A 79 0.86 5.21 3.23
CA HIS A 79 -0.21 4.80 2.31
C HIS A 79 0.37 4.62 0.91
N VAL A 80 0.20 3.43 0.33
CA VAL A 80 0.64 3.10 -1.02
C VAL A 80 -0.58 2.92 -1.89
N MET A 81 -0.70 3.77 -2.91
CA MET A 81 -1.69 3.62 -3.97
C MET A 81 -1.01 3.14 -5.24
N CYS A 82 -1.64 2.19 -5.91
CA CYS A 82 -1.22 1.72 -7.23
C CYS A 82 -2.29 2.09 -8.24
N ILE A 83 -1.90 2.87 -9.24
CA ILE A 83 -2.71 3.19 -10.41
C ILE A 83 -2.37 2.16 -11.48
N ASP A 84 -3.37 1.39 -11.88
CA ASP A 84 -3.21 0.40 -12.94
C ASP A 84 -3.11 1.10 -14.30
N CYS A 85 -2.07 0.80 -15.09
CA CYS A 85 -1.94 1.32 -16.45
C CYS A 85 -3.12 0.97 -17.36
N GLU A 86 -3.80 -0.16 -17.11
CA GLU A 86 -4.90 -0.59 -17.97
C GLU A 86 -6.19 0.20 -17.70
N THR A 87 -6.52 0.44 -16.43
CA THR A 87 -7.76 1.13 -16.04
C THR A 87 -7.58 2.63 -15.81
N GLY A 88 -6.36 3.08 -15.52
CA GLY A 88 -6.03 4.48 -15.30
C GLY A 88 -6.64 5.06 -14.01
N ILE A 89 -7.07 6.32 -14.09
CA ILE A 89 -7.69 7.03 -12.97
C ILE A 89 -9.20 6.78 -13.00
N THR A 90 -9.68 5.90 -12.11
CA THR A 90 -11.10 5.64 -11.90
C THR A 90 -11.66 6.53 -10.77
N PRO A 91 -13.00 6.58 -10.58
CA PRO A 91 -13.58 7.25 -9.41
C PRO A 91 -12.99 6.76 -8.09
N GLU A 92 -12.75 5.45 -7.96
CA GLU A 92 -12.17 4.83 -6.76
C GLU A 92 -10.74 5.31 -6.51
N VAL A 93 -9.94 5.46 -7.57
CA VAL A 93 -8.59 6.05 -7.47
C VAL A 93 -8.70 7.49 -6.94
N GLY A 94 -9.67 8.27 -7.44
CA GLY A 94 -9.92 9.64 -6.96
C GLY A 94 -10.31 9.69 -5.47
N GLU A 95 -11.19 8.78 -5.02
CA GLU A 95 -11.57 8.65 -3.62
C GLU A 95 -10.38 8.31 -2.72
N ILE A 96 -9.56 7.35 -3.14
CA ILE A 96 -8.33 6.98 -2.44
C ILE A 96 -7.37 8.17 -2.35
N MET A 97 -7.16 8.91 -3.45
CA MET A 97 -6.31 10.11 -3.47
C MET A 97 -6.78 11.16 -2.45
N VAL A 98 -8.08 11.46 -2.42
CA VAL A 98 -8.67 12.41 -1.46
C VAL A 98 -8.45 11.93 -0.04
N LEU A 99 -8.66 10.64 0.23
CA LEU A 99 -8.50 10.10 1.58
C LEU A 99 -7.04 10.13 2.04
N MET A 100 -6.09 9.79 1.17
CA MET A 100 -4.65 9.88 1.47
C MET A 100 -4.23 11.31 1.78
N ASP A 101 -4.74 12.29 1.03
CA ASP A 101 -4.48 13.72 1.28
C ASP A 101 -5.03 14.15 2.65
N LEU A 102 -6.28 13.80 2.95
CA LEU A 102 -6.88 14.08 4.26
C LEU A 102 -6.09 13.45 5.41
N PHE A 103 -5.64 12.20 5.27
CA PHE A 103 -4.86 11.54 6.30
C PHE A 103 -3.44 12.12 6.44
N ALA A 104 -2.83 12.60 5.36
CA ALA A 104 -1.55 13.27 5.42
C ALA A 104 -1.66 14.60 6.17
N GLN A 105 -2.71 15.38 5.89
CA GLN A 105 -2.96 16.68 6.51
C GLN A 105 -3.31 16.56 8.00
N HIS A 106 -4.15 15.59 8.36
CA HIS A 106 -4.69 15.49 9.73
C HIS A 106 -3.92 14.54 10.66
N TYR A 107 -3.24 13.53 10.11
CA TYR A 107 -2.58 12.48 10.90
C TYR A 107 -1.09 12.29 10.57
N GLN A 108 -0.50 13.20 9.78
CA GLN A 108 0.91 13.18 9.40
C GLN A 108 1.35 11.85 8.76
N THR A 109 0.44 11.20 8.05
CA THR A 109 0.78 10.00 7.26
C THR A 109 1.59 10.40 6.03
N GLN A 110 2.43 9.47 5.58
CA GLN A 110 3.16 9.60 4.31
C GLN A 110 2.43 8.81 3.24
N TYR A 111 2.63 9.20 1.98
CA TYR A 111 2.07 8.45 0.88
C TYR A 111 3.00 8.30 -0.32
N LEU A 112 2.77 7.22 -1.08
CA LEU A 112 3.43 6.91 -2.33
C LEU A 112 2.37 6.47 -3.36
N ALA A 113 2.34 7.14 -4.50
CA ALA A 113 1.59 6.69 -5.67
C ALA A 113 2.56 5.99 -6.64
N VAL A 114 2.21 4.79 -7.06
CA VAL A 114 2.95 4.02 -8.06
C VAL A 114 2.06 3.72 -9.26
N ILE A 115 2.69 3.56 -10.42
CA ILE A 115 2.03 3.06 -11.62
C ILE A 115 2.35 1.57 -11.73
N GLY A 116 1.32 0.72 -11.74
CA GLY A 116 1.41 -0.73 -11.84
C GLY A 116 0.77 -1.27 -13.11
N GLY A 117 0.83 -2.58 -13.30
CA GLY A 117 0.30 -3.20 -14.52
C GLY A 117 1.14 -2.91 -15.77
N ILE A 118 2.40 -2.51 -15.61
CA ILE A 118 3.33 -2.32 -16.72
C ILE A 118 3.73 -3.70 -17.27
N THR A 119 3.52 -3.89 -18.55
CA THR A 119 3.81 -5.09 -19.34
C THR A 119 4.57 -4.71 -20.60
N SER A 120 5.11 -5.69 -21.31
CA SER A 120 5.79 -5.44 -22.59
C SER A 120 4.88 -4.87 -23.68
N SER A 121 3.55 -4.92 -23.52
CA SER A 121 2.60 -4.35 -24.47
C SER A 121 2.20 -2.91 -24.17
N ASN A 122 2.45 -2.40 -22.95
CA ASN A 122 2.11 -1.04 -22.54
C ASN A 122 3.30 -0.26 -21.95
N GLU A 123 4.49 -0.85 -21.90
CA GLU A 123 5.72 -0.13 -21.54
C GLU A 123 6.12 0.80 -22.69
N TRP A 124 6.34 2.08 -22.38
CA TRP A 124 6.94 3.00 -23.35
C TRP A 124 8.45 2.97 -23.22
N ARG A 125 9.13 2.43 -24.23
CA ARG A 125 10.59 2.41 -24.28
C ARG A 125 11.08 3.73 -24.85
N LYS A 126 11.99 4.41 -24.13
CA LYS A 126 12.58 5.70 -24.54
C LYS A 126 13.13 5.70 -25.99
N ALA A 127 13.59 4.56 -26.49
CA ALA A 127 14.08 4.41 -27.86
C ALA A 127 13.02 4.66 -28.95
N GLU A 128 11.74 4.40 -28.65
CA GLU A 128 10.62 4.53 -29.59
C GLU A 128 10.04 5.96 -29.66
N ILE A 129 10.44 6.84 -28.73
CA ILE A 129 9.98 8.23 -28.65
C ILE A 129 10.87 9.18 -29.47
N LEU A 130 12.13 8.79 -29.72
CA LEU A 130 13.15 9.61 -30.38
C LEU A 130 13.39 9.22 -31.85
N SER A 131 12.58 8.32 -32.41
CA SER A 131 12.55 7.92 -33.83
C SER A 131 11.41 8.62 -34.56
#